data_AF-A0A962H3B4-F1
#
_entry.id   AF-A0A962H3B4-F1
#
_cell.length_a   1.000
_cell.length_b   1.000
_cell.length_c   1.000
_cell.angle_alpha   90.00
_cell.angle_beta   90.00
_cell.angle_gamma   90.00
#
_symmetry.space_group_name_H-M   'P 1'
#
loop_
_entity.id
_entity.type
_entity.pdbx_description
1 polymer ?
#
loop_
_entity_poly.entity_id
_entity_poly.type
_entity_poly.pdbx_seq_one_letter_code
_entity_poly.pdbx_strand_id
1 'polypeptide(L)'
;GLNETQIPEIDLGEIDGIRVYPEQPLSQTEKEAENLKSWKQVKLAMIPTQSGKIRIPEFQLEWFNTKTGQVEFAKLPPVTLDVEAGDFALEKPPIGNLFETKSPKSVSNVSESHVDANANKAPSSEVKVIEKDSWLWKSIALISVLLWLVTLAILLSSRKKKRVSDSSDKAKRSINKQDIISSINNKDLSGLQESLIRWWNQQHPENQVNNLSGIKPLVAEEMQSLIENLELLLYSPSTQLTEFDTGSWLKQVKGKGLNIQTVNQINPKNELPELYS
;
A
#
# COMPACT_ATOMS: atom_id res chain seq x y z
N GLY A 1 4.18 -3.46 -0.64
CA GLY A 1 2.98 -2.61 -0.82
C GLY A 1 3.40 -1.18 -1.12
N LEU A 2 2.49 -0.36 -1.63
CA LEU A 2 2.75 1.03 -2.00
C LEU A 2 2.20 1.97 -0.92
N ASN A 3 2.82 3.14 -0.67
CA ASN A 3 2.29 4.17 0.22
C ASN A 3 1.29 5.08 -0.52
N GLU A 4 0.34 5.69 0.20
CA GLU A 4 -0.65 6.62 -0.36
C GLU A 4 -0.04 7.80 -1.14
N THR A 5 1.11 8.33 -0.70
CA THR A 5 1.83 9.42 -1.37
C THR A 5 2.38 9.06 -2.75
N GLN A 6 2.44 7.76 -3.07
CA GLN A 6 2.93 7.25 -4.35
C GLN A 6 1.78 6.87 -5.30
N ILE A 7 0.51 7.03 -4.87
CA ILE A 7 -0.66 6.84 -5.73
C ILE A 7 -0.79 8.09 -6.63
N PRO A 8 -0.82 7.94 -7.97
CA PRO A 8 -0.95 9.06 -8.90
C PRO A 8 -2.14 9.99 -8.58
N GLU A 9 -2.05 11.21 -9.09
CA GLU A 9 -3.20 12.11 -9.12
C GLU A 9 -4.14 11.72 -10.26
N ILE A 10 -5.44 11.86 -10.02
CA ILE A 10 -6.49 11.56 -11.00
C ILE A 10 -6.98 12.90 -11.52
N ASP A 11 -6.53 13.25 -12.72
CA ASP A 11 -6.99 14.40 -13.47
C ASP A 11 -7.73 13.93 -14.73
N LEU A 12 -8.93 14.46 -14.97
CA LEU A 12 -9.71 14.17 -16.18
C LEU A 12 -9.41 15.16 -17.31
N GLY A 13 -8.63 16.21 -17.04
CA GLY A 13 -8.38 17.32 -17.94
C GLY A 13 -9.62 18.20 -18.14
N GLU A 14 -9.56 19.07 -19.16
CA GLU A 14 -10.69 19.91 -19.54
C GLU A 14 -11.72 19.11 -20.35
N ILE A 15 -12.99 19.22 -19.97
CA ILE A 15 -14.12 18.59 -20.66
C ILE A 15 -14.96 19.71 -21.27
N ASP A 16 -15.16 19.70 -22.59
CA ASP A 16 -15.94 20.74 -23.26
C ASP A 16 -17.36 20.82 -22.70
N GLY A 17 -17.82 22.03 -22.42
CA GLY A 17 -19.12 22.31 -21.79
C GLY A 17 -19.27 21.90 -20.32
N ILE A 18 -18.23 21.41 -19.62
CA ILE A 18 -18.29 21.05 -18.19
C ILE A 18 -17.12 21.68 -17.43
N ARG A 19 -17.43 22.33 -16.29
CA ARG A 19 -16.42 22.68 -15.30
C ARG A 19 -16.30 21.56 -14.27
N VAL A 20 -15.09 21.04 -14.11
CA VAL A 20 -14.76 20.00 -13.13
C VAL A 20 -14.08 20.64 -11.91
N TYR A 21 -14.59 20.33 -10.72
CA TYR A 21 -14.05 20.81 -9.45
C TYR A 21 -13.70 19.61 -8.55
N PRO A 22 -12.41 19.37 -8.26
CA PRO A 22 -12.03 18.29 -7.35
C PRO A 22 -12.31 18.63 -5.89
N GLU A 23 -12.87 17.67 -5.16
CA GLU A 23 -12.92 17.70 -3.69
C GLU A 23 -11.58 17.21 -3.10
N GLN A 24 -11.37 17.45 -1.81
CA GLN A 24 -10.18 16.95 -1.11
C GLN A 24 -10.15 15.41 -1.15
N PRO A 25 -9.05 14.78 -1.62
CA PRO A 25 -8.99 13.33 -1.75
C PRO A 25 -8.93 12.65 -0.37
N LEU A 26 -9.71 11.59 -0.19
CA LEU A 26 -9.61 10.72 0.96
C LEU A 26 -8.57 9.63 0.66
N SER A 27 -7.53 9.52 1.47
CA SER A 27 -6.53 8.45 1.36
C SER A 27 -6.37 7.75 2.70
N GLN A 28 -6.09 6.45 2.66
CA GLN A 28 -5.79 5.68 3.86
C GLN A 28 -4.77 4.60 3.54
N THR A 29 -3.81 4.43 4.43
CA THR A 29 -2.79 3.38 4.40
C THR A 29 -2.98 2.41 5.56
N GLU A 30 -3.32 1.17 5.24
CA GLU A 30 -3.49 0.06 6.18
C GLU A 30 -2.23 -0.83 6.18
N LYS A 31 -1.76 -1.21 7.37
CA LYS A 31 -0.63 -2.13 7.57
C LYS A 31 -1.17 -3.49 8.03
N GLU A 32 -1.17 -4.46 7.13
CA GLU A 32 -1.67 -5.82 7.39
C GLU A 32 -0.49 -6.80 7.43
N ALA A 33 -0.04 -7.13 8.64
CA ALA A 33 1.12 -7.98 8.94
C ALA A 33 2.43 -7.55 8.24
N GLU A 34 2.72 -8.09 7.05
CA GLU A 34 3.90 -7.79 6.22
C GLU A 34 3.56 -6.97 4.96
N ASN A 35 2.28 -6.65 4.74
CA ASN A 35 1.79 -5.95 3.55
C ASN A 35 1.29 -4.54 3.88
N LEU A 36 1.69 -3.59 3.03
CA LEU A 36 1.17 -2.22 3.02
C LEU A 36 0.08 -2.11 1.94
N LYS A 37 -1.12 -1.72 2.34
CA LYS A 37 -2.28 -1.56 1.45
C LYS A 37 -2.79 -0.12 1.57
N SER A 38 -2.59 0.67 0.52
CA SER A 38 -3.10 2.05 0.46
C SER A 38 -4.20 2.16 -0.58
N TRP A 39 -5.18 3.02 -0.30
CA TRP A 39 -6.21 3.42 -1.26
C TRP A 39 -6.42 4.93 -1.24
N LYS A 40 -6.90 5.48 -2.36
CA LYS A 40 -7.19 6.91 -2.58
C LYS A 40 -8.51 7.02 -3.30
N GLN A 41 -9.41 7.85 -2.78
CA GLN A 41 -10.70 8.17 -3.38
C GLN A 41 -10.73 9.67 -3.70
N VAL A 42 -10.95 9.96 -4.98
CA VAL A 42 -11.15 11.32 -5.50
C VAL A 42 -12.63 11.50 -5.82
N LYS A 43 -13.20 12.64 -5.46
CA LYS A 43 -14.54 13.06 -5.88
C LYS A 43 -14.42 14.32 -6.73
N LEU A 44 -15.25 14.41 -7.75
CA LEU A 44 -15.23 15.47 -8.75
C LEU A 44 -16.66 15.99 -8.90
N ALA A 45 -16.90 17.27 -8.60
CA ALA A 45 -18.15 17.94 -8.92
C ALA A 45 -18.09 18.45 -10.36
N MET A 46 -19.06 18.08 -11.18
CA MET A 46 -19.14 18.46 -12.60
C MET A 46 -20.33 19.39 -12.80
N ILE A 47 -20.08 20.60 -13.30
CA ILE A 47 -21.10 21.63 -13.55
C ILE A 47 -21.16 21.90 -15.06
N PRO A 48 -22.23 21.47 -15.76
CA PRO A 48 -22.45 21.84 -17.16
C PRO A 48 -22.55 23.36 -17.34
N THR A 49 -21.96 23.88 -18.41
CA THR A 49 -22.00 25.30 -18.79
C THR A 49 -22.76 25.56 -20.09
N GLN A 50 -23.25 24.51 -20.74
CA GLN A 50 -24.07 24.59 -21.96
C GLN A 50 -25.14 23.49 -21.95
N SER A 51 -26.23 23.72 -22.67
CA SER A 51 -27.28 22.72 -22.92
C SER A 51 -26.97 21.87 -24.16
N GLY A 52 -27.68 20.76 -24.30
CA GLY A 52 -27.48 19.75 -25.32
C GLY A 52 -26.61 18.59 -24.85
N LYS A 53 -26.07 17.83 -25.80
CA LYS A 53 -25.34 16.59 -25.53
C LYS A 53 -23.88 16.84 -25.23
N ILE A 54 -23.48 16.61 -23.98
CA ILE A 54 -22.09 16.73 -23.54
C ILE A 54 -21.46 15.34 -23.44
N ARG A 55 -20.26 15.17 -24.00
CA ARG A 55 -19.51 13.91 -23.98
C ARG A 55 -18.32 14.02 -23.03
N ILE A 56 -18.38 13.29 -21.93
CA ILE A 56 -17.24 12.99 -21.07
C ILE A 56 -16.38 11.94 -21.82
N PRO A 57 -15.08 12.19 -22.05
CA PRO A 57 -14.20 11.28 -22.77
C PRO A 57 -13.90 9.99 -21.98
N GLU A 58 -13.25 9.03 -22.63
CA GLU A 58 -12.67 7.88 -21.91
C GLU A 58 -11.49 8.37 -21.08
N PHE A 59 -11.44 8.00 -19.81
CA PHE A 59 -10.26 8.21 -18.96
C PHE A 59 -9.49 6.90 -18.81
N GLN A 60 -8.17 6.96 -18.93
CA GLN A 60 -7.28 5.81 -18.83
C GLN A 60 -6.16 6.11 -17.84
N LEU A 61 -6.04 5.28 -16.80
CA LEU A 61 -4.98 5.33 -15.80
C LEU A 61 -4.01 4.17 -16.01
N GLU A 62 -2.74 4.50 -16.22
CA GLU A 62 -1.63 3.55 -16.24
C GLU A 62 -1.26 3.13 -14.80
N TRP A 63 -1.05 1.83 -14.57
CA TRP A 63 -0.64 1.31 -13.27
C TRP A 63 0.20 0.03 -13.41
N PHE A 64 1.13 -0.19 -12.48
CA PHE A 64 1.93 -1.41 -12.45
C PHE A 64 1.22 -2.51 -11.67
N ASN A 65 0.84 -3.59 -12.34
CA ASN A 65 0.19 -4.74 -11.72
C ASN A 65 1.22 -5.70 -11.12
N THR A 66 1.31 -5.74 -9.80
CA THR A 66 2.25 -6.60 -9.06
C THR A 66 1.95 -8.10 -9.12
N LYS A 67 0.78 -8.51 -9.62
CA LYS A 67 0.43 -9.93 -9.84
C LYS A 67 0.88 -10.45 -11.20
N THR A 68 0.84 -9.62 -12.23
CA THR A 68 1.26 -9.96 -13.60
C THR A 68 2.69 -9.50 -13.91
N GLY A 69 3.23 -8.57 -13.12
CA GLY A 69 4.57 -8.01 -13.26
C GLY A 69 4.70 -7.02 -14.42
N GLN A 70 3.58 -6.44 -14.88
CA GLN A 70 3.51 -5.61 -16.08
C GLN A 70 2.74 -4.31 -15.84
N VAL A 71 2.94 -3.36 -16.75
CA VAL A 71 2.11 -2.16 -16.84
C VAL A 71 0.77 -2.53 -17.46
N GLU A 72 -0.31 -2.13 -16.79
CA GLU A 72 -1.70 -2.33 -17.21
C GLU A 72 -2.46 -1.01 -17.17
N PHE A 73 -3.67 -1.01 -17.74
CA PHE A 73 -4.51 0.19 -17.86
C PHE A 73 -5.88 -0.04 -17.23
N ALA A 74 -6.25 0.82 -16.27
CA ALA A 74 -7.62 0.95 -15.80
C ALA A 74 -8.35 1.96 -16.70
N LYS A 75 -9.54 1.62 -17.19
CA LYS A 75 -10.34 2.46 -18.09
C LYS A 75 -11.69 2.81 -17.47
N LEU A 76 -12.05 4.08 -17.54
CA LEU A 76 -13.39 4.59 -17.27
C LEU A 76 -14.03 4.94 -18.63
N PRO A 77 -15.09 4.23 -19.07
CA PRO A 77 -15.64 4.39 -20.41
C PRO A 77 -16.28 5.79 -20.60
N PRO A 78 -16.36 6.29 -21.85
CA PRO A 78 -16.93 7.59 -22.13
C PRO A 78 -18.43 7.62 -21.82
N VAL A 79 -18.89 8.71 -21.21
CA VAL A 79 -20.30 8.93 -20.86
C VAL A 79 -20.84 10.10 -21.66
N THR A 80 -22.08 10.01 -22.14
CA THR A 80 -22.77 11.13 -22.79
C THR A 80 -23.96 11.53 -21.93
N LEU A 81 -24.02 12.81 -21.57
CA LEU A 81 -25.08 13.43 -20.79
C LEU A 81 -25.93 14.28 -21.74
N ASP A 82 -27.26 14.26 -21.58
CA ASP A 82 -28.15 15.20 -22.24
C ASP A 82 -28.54 16.27 -21.21
N VAL A 83 -28.17 17.53 -21.48
CA VAL A 83 -28.32 18.64 -20.52
C VAL A 83 -29.40 19.57 -21.03
N GLU A 84 -30.51 19.66 -20.30
CA GLU A 84 -31.59 20.60 -20.63
C GLU A 84 -31.16 22.06 -20.43
N ALA A 85 -31.82 22.99 -21.13
CA ALA A 85 -31.56 24.42 -20.98
C ALA A 85 -32.11 24.93 -19.64
N GLY A 86 -31.22 25.04 -18.64
CA GLY A 86 -31.49 25.77 -17.40
C GLY A 86 -31.13 27.24 -17.51
N ASP A 87 -31.80 28.09 -16.74
CA ASP A 87 -31.61 29.55 -16.70
C ASP A 87 -30.35 29.94 -15.89
N PHE A 88 -29.22 29.30 -16.20
CA PHE A 88 -27.94 29.46 -15.50
C PHE A 88 -27.08 30.52 -16.20
N ALA A 89 -27.53 31.77 -16.14
CA ALA A 89 -26.76 32.92 -16.58
C ALA A 89 -25.51 33.13 -15.68
N LEU A 90 -24.35 32.70 -16.17
CA LEU A 90 -23.01 33.30 -16.02
C LEU A 90 -22.66 34.07 -14.71
N GLU A 91 -23.02 33.58 -13.54
CA GLU A 91 -22.47 34.10 -12.28
C GLU A 91 -21.44 33.15 -11.65
N LYS A 92 -20.25 33.69 -11.44
CA LYS A 92 -19.11 33.03 -10.79
C LYS A 92 -19.46 32.87 -9.29
N PRO A 93 -19.52 31.65 -8.72
CA PRO A 93 -19.97 31.48 -7.35
C PRO A 93 -19.06 32.24 -6.38
N PRO A 94 -19.60 33.07 -5.47
CA PRO A 94 -18.81 33.68 -4.42
C PRO A 94 -18.37 32.62 -3.41
N ILE A 95 -17.13 32.74 -2.94
CA ILE A 95 -16.61 31.91 -1.85
C ILE A 95 -17.32 32.35 -0.57
N GLY A 96 -18.23 31.51 -0.06
CA GLY A 96 -19.04 31.79 1.12
C GLY A 96 -19.39 30.51 1.88
N ASN A 97 -19.16 30.51 3.19
CA ASN A 97 -19.25 29.33 4.06
C ASN A 97 -20.67 28.75 4.15
N LEU A 98 -20.84 27.46 3.87
CA LEU A 98 -22.11 26.72 4.02
C LEU A 98 -22.32 26.17 5.44
N PHE A 99 -22.16 27.02 6.45
CA PHE A 99 -22.57 26.73 7.83
C PHE A 99 -23.69 27.67 8.27
N GLU A 100 -24.93 27.43 7.83
CA GLU A 100 -26.07 27.76 8.69
C GLU A 100 -27.34 26.92 8.45
N THR A 101 -27.64 26.14 9.48
CA THR A 101 -28.89 25.52 9.87
C THR A 101 -30.18 26.17 9.35
N LYS A 102 -31.01 25.40 8.61
CA LYS A 102 -32.47 25.42 8.81
C LYS A 102 -33.06 24.01 8.82
N SER A 103 -33.86 23.74 9.86
CA SER A 103 -34.55 22.47 10.14
C SER A 103 -35.75 22.23 9.21
N PRO A 104 -36.30 20.99 9.14
CA PRO A 104 -37.27 20.60 8.12
C PRO A 104 -38.70 21.04 8.44
N LYS A 105 -39.57 21.02 7.42
CA LYS A 105 -41.01 21.25 7.55
C LYS A 105 -41.81 20.10 6.94
N SER A 106 -42.25 19.18 7.80
CA SER A 106 -43.47 18.35 7.63
C SER A 106 -44.62 19.12 8.32
N VAL A 107 -45.93 19.04 8.05
CA VAL A 107 -46.88 18.02 7.50
C VAL A 107 -48.00 18.80 6.72
N SER A 108 -49.07 18.27 6.10
CA SER A 108 -49.69 16.92 6.06
C SER A 108 -50.59 16.68 4.83
N ASN A 109 -50.91 15.40 4.61
CA ASN A 109 -52.18 14.71 4.24
C ASN A 109 -53.49 15.54 4.09
N VAL A 110 -54.54 15.12 3.34
CA VAL A 110 -55.16 13.78 3.15
C VAL A 110 -55.95 13.70 1.79
N SER A 111 -55.98 12.51 1.14
CA SER A 111 -56.94 11.87 0.18
C SER A 111 -57.84 12.69 -0.80
N GLU A 112 -58.50 12.14 -1.84
CA GLU A 112 -58.85 10.75 -2.16
C GLU A 112 -59.03 10.46 -3.67
N SER A 113 -59.12 9.17 -4.01
CA SER A 113 -59.31 8.53 -5.31
C SER A 113 -60.28 9.18 -6.31
N HIS A 114 -59.96 9.05 -7.60
CA HIS A 114 -60.93 8.51 -8.56
C HIS A 114 -60.24 7.53 -9.52
N VAL A 115 -60.90 6.40 -9.76
CA VAL A 115 -60.52 5.38 -10.74
C VAL A 115 -61.09 5.73 -12.10
N ASP A 116 -60.35 5.42 -13.17
CA ASP A 116 -60.97 4.96 -14.41
C ASP A 116 -60.00 4.04 -15.18
N ALA A 117 -60.54 2.97 -15.74
CA ALA A 117 -59.79 1.95 -16.46
C ALA A 117 -59.99 2.12 -17.97
N ASN A 118 -58.93 1.98 -18.75
CA ASN A 118 -59.09 1.56 -20.13
C ASN A 118 -58.02 0.56 -20.55
N ALA A 119 -58.42 -0.41 -21.35
CA ALA A 119 -57.65 -1.60 -21.68
C ALA A 119 -56.77 -1.37 -22.92
N ASN A 120 -55.62 -2.03 -22.96
CA ASN A 120 -54.99 -2.45 -24.21
C ASN A 120 -54.47 -3.88 -24.07
N LYS A 121 -54.69 -4.68 -25.12
CA LYS A 121 -54.45 -6.13 -25.15
C LYS A 121 -53.14 -6.48 -25.85
N ALA A 122 -52.44 -7.46 -25.27
CA ALA A 122 -51.61 -8.48 -25.94
C ALA A 122 -50.29 -8.03 -26.64
N PRO A 123 -49.37 -8.96 -26.93
CA PRO A 123 -49.37 -10.40 -26.60
C PRO A 123 -48.25 -10.85 -25.64
N SER A 124 -48.50 -11.97 -24.96
CA SER A 124 -47.47 -12.76 -24.27
C SER A 124 -46.48 -13.32 -25.29
N SER A 125 -45.18 -13.24 -25.00
CA SER A 125 -44.15 -14.02 -25.70
C SER A 125 -43.77 -15.23 -24.86
N GLU A 126 -44.26 -16.41 -25.25
CA GLU A 126 -43.79 -17.68 -24.71
C GLU A 126 -42.32 -17.90 -25.08
N VAL A 127 -41.40 -17.56 -24.16
CA VAL A 127 -40.02 -18.02 -24.28
C VAL A 127 -40.00 -19.51 -23.97
N LYS A 128 -40.01 -20.35 -25.02
CA LYS A 128 -39.61 -21.75 -24.92
C LYS A 128 -38.16 -21.81 -24.42
N VAL A 129 -38.01 -21.97 -23.11
CA VAL A 129 -36.73 -22.39 -22.53
C VAL A 129 -36.44 -23.78 -23.09
N ILE A 130 -35.51 -23.84 -24.04
CA ILE A 130 -34.96 -25.11 -24.51
C ILE A 130 -34.22 -25.69 -23.32
N GLU A 131 -34.81 -26.72 -22.71
CA GLU A 131 -34.23 -27.49 -21.62
C GLU A 131 -33.02 -28.27 -22.16
N LYS A 132 -31.91 -27.56 -22.31
CA LYS A 132 -30.68 -28.11 -22.90
C LYS A 132 -30.09 -29.11 -21.94
N ASP A 133 -30.09 -30.36 -22.40
CA ASP A 133 -29.94 -31.55 -21.59
C ASP A 133 -28.87 -31.46 -20.49
N SER A 134 -29.29 -31.81 -19.28
CA SER A 134 -28.64 -31.51 -18.00
C SER A 134 -27.36 -32.35 -17.75
N TRP A 135 -26.73 -32.87 -18.81
CA TRP A 135 -25.54 -33.73 -18.76
C TRP A 135 -24.23 -32.95 -18.90
N LEU A 136 -24.20 -31.87 -19.69
CA LEU A 136 -22.97 -31.09 -19.92
C LEU A 136 -22.47 -30.43 -18.64
N TRP A 137 -23.32 -29.74 -17.88
CA TRP A 137 -22.90 -29.14 -16.61
C TRP A 137 -22.50 -30.18 -15.55
N LYS A 138 -23.13 -31.37 -15.55
CA LYS A 138 -22.75 -32.49 -14.69
C LYS A 138 -21.36 -33.05 -15.05
N SER A 139 -21.02 -33.14 -16.34
CA SER A 139 -19.65 -33.48 -16.76
C SER A 139 -18.64 -32.41 -16.34
N ILE A 140 -18.95 -31.12 -16.48
CA ILE A 140 -18.10 -30.01 -16.01
C ILE A 140 -17.90 -30.06 -14.50
N ALA A 141 -18.96 -30.33 -13.73
CA ALA A 141 -18.88 -30.47 -12.28
C ALA A 141 -18.05 -31.68 -11.86
N LEU A 142 -18.23 -32.83 -12.52
CA LEU A 142 -17.48 -34.05 -12.25
C LEU A 142 -15.98 -33.88 -12.59
N ILE A 143 -15.66 -33.28 -13.73
CA ILE A 143 -14.27 -32.94 -14.12
C ILE A 143 -13.65 -31.97 -13.11
N SER A 144 -14.40 -30.94 -12.67
CA SER A 144 -13.93 -29.97 -11.67
C SER A 144 -13.63 -30.63 -10.31
N VAL A 145 -14.52 -31.50 -9.82
CA VAL A 145 -14.28 -32.28 -8.59
C VAL A 145 -13.08 -33.22 -8.72
N LEU A 146 -12.90 -33.84 -9.89
CA LEU A 146 -11.77 -34.75 -10.16
C LEU A 146 -10.44 -33.97 -10.22
N LEU A 147 -10.42 -32.79 -10.83
CA LEU A 147 -9.30 -31.84 -10.78
C LEU A 147 -9.01 -31.37 -9.35
N TRP A 148 -10.04 -31.10 -8.55
CA TRP A 148 -9.90 -30.66 -7.17
C TRP A 148 -9.29 -31.75 -6.29
N LEU A 149 -9.72 -33.02 -6.46
CA LEU A 149 -9.11 -34.18 -5.81
C LEU A 149 -7.66 -34.43 -6.24
N VAL A 150 -7.35 -34.29 -7.53
CA VAL A 150 -5.96 -34.39 -8.03
C VAL A 150 -5.10 -33.27 -7.44
N THR A 151 -5.60 -32.04 -7.40
CA THR A 151 -4.89 -30.89 -6.80
C THR A 151 -4.67 -31.07 -5.30
N LEU A 152 -5.68 -31.57 -4.58
CA LEU A 152 -5.59 -31.90 -3.16
C LEU A 152 -4.60 -33.05 -2.91
N ALA A 153 -4.61 -34.09 -3.75
CA ALA A 153 -3.65 -35.18 -3.69
C ALA A 153 -2.21 -34.71 -3.94
N ILE A 154 -1.99 -33.81 -4.91
CA ILE A 154 -0.70 -33.17 -5.18
C ILE A 154 -0.25 -32.32 -3.98
N LEU A 155 -1.14 -31.56 -3.35
CA LEU A 155 -0.84 -30.80 -2.12
C LEU A 155 -0.45 -31.72 -0.95
N LEU A 156 -1.19 -32.82 -0.76
CA LEU A 156 -0.92 -33.80 0.30
C LEU A 156 0.35 -34.64 0.03
N SER A 157 0.69 -34.92 -1.24
CA SER A 157 1.95 -35.59 -1.60
C SER A 157 3.14 -34.64 -1.54
N SER A 158 2.94 -33.35 -1.84
CA SER A 158 3.98 -32.31 -1.72
C SER A 158 4.40 -32.07 -0.25
N ARG A 159 3.50 -32.32 0.71
CA ARG A 159 3.82 -32.41 2.14
C ARG A 159 4.71 -33.62 2.52
N LYS A 160 5.04 -34.51 1.57
CA LYS A 160 5.90 -35.70 1.79
C LYS A 160 7.14 -35.75 0.90
N LYS A 161 7.81 -34.62 0.62
CA LYS A 161 9.23 -34.64 0.21
C LYS A 161 10.06 -33.36 0.46
N LYS A 162 10.10 -32.91 1.73
CA LYS A 162 11.35 -32.44 2.37
C LYS A 162 11.19 -32.49 3.88
N ARG A 163 11.88 -33.42 4.56
CA ARG A 163 12.27 -33.23 5.97
C ARG A 163 13.40 -32.20 6.00
N VAL A 164 13.03 -30.93 5.81
CA VAL A 164 13.78 -29.81 6.36
C VAL A 164 12.99 -29.41 7.59
N SER A 165 13.67 -29.34 8.75
CA SER A 165 13.08 -29.03 10.06
C SER A 165 12.01 -27.95 9.96
N ASP A 166 10.76 -28.35 10.21
CA ASP A 166 9.66 -27.41 10.40
C ASP A 166 9.93 -26.67 11.70
N SER A 167 10.46 -25.46 11.56
CA SER A 167 10.69 -24.54 12.67
C SER A 167 9.77 -23.35 12.47
N SER A 168 8.49 -23.58 12.78
CA SER A 168 7.56 -22.57 13.28
C SER A 168 8.07 -21.98 14.61
N ASP A 169 9.26 -21.36 14.53
CA ASP A 169 10.03 -20.76 15.64
C ASP A 169 10.91 -19.61 15.11
N LYS A 170 10.53 -19.04 13.96
CA LYS A 170 11.27 -17.94 13.30
C LYS A 170 11.16 -16.59 14.02
N ALA A 171 10.44 -16.51 15.13
CA ALA A 171 10.46 -15.37 16.05
C ALA A 171 11.68 -15.35 16.99
N LYS A 172 12.48 -16.44 17.06
CA LYS A 172 13.57 -16.55 18.03
C LYS A 172 14.81 -17.32 17.56
N ARG A 173 15.14 -17.28 16.25
CA ARG A 173 16.48 -17.64 15.80
C ARG A 173 17.46 -16.57 16.25
N SER A 174 18.19 -16.88 17.31
CA SER A 174 19.37 -16.14 17.74
C SER A 174 20.36 -16.08 16.58
N ILE A 175 20.65 -14.88 16.08
CA ILE A 175 21.78 -14.65 15.19
C ILE A 175 23.05 -14.96 15.97
N ASN A 176 23.93 -15.71 15.34
CA ASN A 176 25.26 -16.01 15.85
C ASN A 176 26.28 -15.09 15.15
N LYS A 177 27.45 -14.84 15.77
CA LYS A 177 28.55 -14.12 15.13
C LYS A 177 28.99 -14.76 13.80
N GLN A 178 28.70 -16.05 13.60
CA GLN A 178 28.94 -16.77 12.35
C GLN A 178 28.14 -16.22 11.17
N ASP A 179 26.92 -15.73 11.39
CA ASP A 179 26.08 -15.18 10.31
C ASP A 179 26.72 -13.90 9.76
N ILE A 180 27.13 -12.97 10.65
CA ILE A 180 27.88 -11.75 10.31
C ILE A 180 29.17 -12.10 9.54
N ILE A 181 29.94 -13.09 10.03
CA ILE A 181 31.18 -13.55 9.38
C ILE A 181 30.89 -14.11 7.96
N SER A 182 29.76 -14.79 7.77
CA SER A 182 29.38 -15.31 6.45
C SER A 182 29.03 -14.19 5.46
N SER A 183 28.30 -13.15 5.89
CA SER A 183 27.99 -11.98 5.07
C SER A 183 29.26 -11.20 4.68
N ILE A 184 30.21 -11.03 5.61
CA ILE A 184 31.51 -10.42 5.35
C ILE A 184 32.29 -11.20 4.27
N ASN A 185 32.42 -12.53 4.43
CA ASN A 185 33.16 -13.38 3.48
C ASN A 185 32.53 -13.37 2.07
N ASN A 186 31.20 -13.33 2.00
CA ASN A 186 30.45 -13.32 0.74
C ASN A 186 30.36 -11.92 0.10
N LYS A 187 30.88 -10.87 0.75
CA LYS A 187 30.71 -9.45 0.39
C LYS A 187 29.24 -9.02 0.25
N ASP A 188 28.36 -9.66 1.01
CA ASP A 188 26.93 -9.33 1.05
C ASP A 188 26.71 -8.15 1.99
N LEU A 189 26.77 -6.93 1.44
CA LEU A 189 26.65 -5.68 2.20
C LEU A 189 25.27 -5.54 2.87
N SER A 190 24.20 -5.94 2.19
CA SER A 190 22.83 -5.86 2.71
C SER A 190 22.58 -6.93 3.77
N GLY A 191 23.04 -8.17 3.55
CA GLY A 191 23.02 -9.23 4.56
C GLY A 191 23.93 -8.93 5.75
N LEU A 192 25.01 -8.18 5.57
CA LEU A 192 25.86 -7.68 6.66
C LEU A 192 25.14 -6.61 7.49
N GLN A 193 24.46 -5.65 6.84
CA GLN A 193 23.60 -4.68 7.54
C GLN A 193 22.51 -5.37 8.37
N GLU A 194 21.74 -6.29 7.78
CA GLU A 194 20.65 -6.97 8.51
C GLU A 194 21.17 -7.83 9.65
N SER A 195 22.20 -8.66 9.40
CA SER A 195 22.76 -9.55 10.42
C SER A 195 23.40 -8.79 11.57
N LEU A 196 24.06 -7.64 11.31
CA LEU A 196 24.66 -6.81 12.34
C LEU A 196 23.60 -6.13 13.23
N ILE A 197 22.56 -5.53 12.64
CA ILE A 197 21.45 -4.91 13.39
C ILE A 197 20.72 -5.95 14.26
N ARG A 198 20.37 -7.10 13.67
CA ARG A 198 19.63 -8.15 14.39
C ARG A 198 20.49 -8.84 15.46
N TRP A 199 21.79 -9.00 15.25
CA TRP A 199 22.72 -9.47 16.29
C TRP A 199 22.87 -8.45 17.42
N TRP A 200 22.98 -7.16 17.08
CA TRP A 200 23.07 -6.08 18.07
C TRP A 200 21.85 -6.06 19.00
N ASN A 201 20.64 -6.04 18.44
CA ASN A 201 19.38 -6.04 19.18
C ASN A 201 19.18 -7.29 20.07
N GLN A 202 19.89 -8.39 19.77
CA GLN A 202 19.89 -9.59 20.58
C GLN A 202 20.91 -9.54 21.73
N GLN A 203 22.06 -8.87 21.56
CA GLN A 203 23.02 -8.66 22.65
C GLN A 203 22.59 -7.54 23.60
N HIS A 204 21.86 -6.54 23.09
CA HIS A 204 21.49 -5.32 23.80
C HIS A 204 19.97 -5.06 23.75
N PRO A 205 19.15 -5.86 24.47
CA PRO A 205 17.70 -5.68 24.52
C PRO A 205 17.24 -4.29 24.99
N GLU A 206 18.08 -3.59 25.76
CA GLU A 206 17.88 -2.24 26.27
C GLU A 206 18.10 -1.13 25.23
N ASN A 207 19.00 -1.34 24.27
CA ASN A 207 19.44 -0.36 23.29
C ASN A 207 19.19 -0.86 21.86
N GLN A 208 17.93 -1.13 21.56
CA GLN A 208 17.51 -1.62 20.24
C GLN A 208 17.60 -0.52 19.18
N VAL A 209 18.15 -0.88 18.02
CA VAL A 209 18.38 0.00 16.88
C VAL A 209 17.73 -0.57 15.63
N ASN A 210 17.20 0.31 14.78
CA ASN A 210 16.55 -0.08 13.52
C ASN A 210 17.46 0.16 12.30
N ASN A 211 18.63 0.75 12.50
CA ASN A 211 19.62 1.07 11.47
C ASN A 211 21.04 0.98 12.06
N LEU A 212 22.05 1.03 11.18
CA LEU A 212 23.46 0.97 11.56
C LEU A 212 23.95 2.26 12.24
N SER A 213 23.37 3.39 11.86
CA SER A 213 23.69 4.71 12.42
C SER A 213 23.41 4.78 13.93
N GLY A 214 22.42 4.02 14.43
CA GLY A 214 22.16 3.84 15.86
C GLY A 214 23.20 2.98 16.60
N ILE A 215 23.91 2.09 15.91
CA ILE A 215 25.04 1.32 16.47
C ILE A 215 26.29 2.19 16.57
N LYS A 216 26.52 3.07 15.58
CA LYS A 216 27.70 3.94 15.48
C LYS A 216 28.12 4.60 16.81
N PRO A 217 27.27 5.34 17.55
CA PRO A 217 27.69 5.98 18.81
C PRO A 217 27.99 5.02 19.96
N LEU A 218 27.66 3.73 19.85
CA LEU A 218 27.79 2.73 20.91
C LEU A 218 29.01 1.81 20.74
N VAL A 219 29.64 1.81 19.56
CA VAL A 219 30.80 0.95 19.24
C VAL A 219 32.11 1.73 19.21
N ALA A 220 33.23 1.00 19.23
CA ALA A 220 34.57 1.57 19.16
C ALA A 220 34.80 2.39 17.87
N GLU A 221 35.62 3.45 17.96
CA GLU A 221 35.95 4.36 16.84
C GLU A 221 36.39 3.62 15.56
N GLU A 222 37.21 2.58 15.69
CA GLU A 222 37.61 1.69 14.57
C GLU A 222 36.42 0.93 13.92
N MET A 223 35.34 0.68 14.65
CA MET A 223 34.11 0.09 14.11
C MET A 223 33.18 1.16 13.50
N GLN A 224 33.23 2.40 13.99
CA GLN A 224 32.42 3.51 13.47
C GLN A 224 32.78 3.85 12.02
N SER A 225 34.08 3.89 11.71
CA SER A 225 34.57 4.12 10.35
C SER A 225 34.24 2.97 9.39
N LEU A 226 34.26 1.71 9.87
CA LEU A 226 33.84 0.55 9.10
C LEU A 226 32.33 0.55 8.81
N ILE A 227 31.50 0.94 9.78
CA ILE A 227 30.05 1.12 9.60
C ILE A 227 29.77 2.24 8.59
N GLU A 228 30.43 3.38 8.72
CA GLU A 228 30.28 4.53 7.80
C GLU A 228 30.71 4.18 6.36
N ASN A 229 31.81 3.44 6.20
CA ASN A 229 32.22 2.91 4.90
C ASN A 229 31.15 1.97 4.29
N LEU A 230 30.52 1.14 5.11
CA LEU A 230 29.44 0.24 4.67
C LEU A 230 28.13 0.99 4.37
N GLU A 231 27.78 2.03 5.12
CA GLU A 231 26.64 2.91 4.80
C GLU A 231 26.89 3.66 3.48
N LEU A 232 28.10 4.19 3.26
CA LEU A 232 28.48 4.81 1.98
C LEU A 232 28.36 3.82 0.81
N LEU A 233 28.81 2.58 0.98
CA LEU A 233 28.70 1.53 -0.04
C LEU A 233 27.27 1.06 -0.32
N LEU A 234 26.35 1.18 0.65
CA LEU A 234 24.94 0.80 0.49
C LEU A 234 24.09 1.92 -0.14
N TYR A 235 24.42 3.19 0.13
CA TYR A 235 23.56 4.32 -0.21
C TYR A 235 24.15 5.32 -1.22
N SER A 236 25.43 5.22 -1.59
CA SER A 236 26.05 6.08 -2.62
C SER A 236 26.07 5.41 -4.00
N PRO A 237 25.38 5.95 -5.02
CA PRO A 237 25.39 5.39 -6.37
C PRO A 237 26.61 5.79 -7.23
N SER A 238 27.58 6.55 -6.69
CA SER A 238 28.62 7.21 -7.51
C SER A 238 30.07 6.98 -7.06
N THR A 239 30.75 6.08 -7.77
CA THR A 239 32.08 6.29 -8.36
C THR A 239 33.23 6.85 -7.48
N GLN A 240 33.34 6.41 -6.23
CA GLN A 240 34.65 6.30 -5.58
C GLN A 240 34.85 4.84 -5.13
N LEU A 241 35.99 4.26 -5.49
CA LEU A 241 36.37 2.88 -5.16
C LEU A 241 36.82 2.78 -3.69
N THR A 242 35.88 2.98 -2.77
CA THR A 242 36.01 2.49 -1.41
C THR A 242 35.86 0.97 -1.42
N GLU A 243 36.97 0.23 -1.54
CA GLU A 243 36.91 -1.23 -1.45
C GLU A 243 36.41 -1.67 -0.06
N PHE A 244 35.52 -2.66 -0.02
CA PHE A 244 35.03 -3.24 1.22
C PHE A 244 36.15 -4.03 1.93
N ASP A 245 36.74 -3.44 2.98
CA ASP A 245 37.82 -4.05 3.76
C ASP A 245 37.30 -5.22 4.63
N THR A 246 37.23 -6.37 3.99
CA THR A 246 36.88 -7.67 4.59
C THR A 246 37.82 -8.03 5.75
N GLY A 247 39.09 -7.61 5.69
CA GLY A 247 40.11 -7.94 6.69
C GLY A 247 39.87 -7.20 8.01
N SER A 248 39.68 -5.88 7.95
CA SER A 248 39.36 -5.06 9.12
C SER A 248 37.99 -5.43 9.72
N TRP A 249 36.98 -5.70 8.88
CA TRP A 249 35.69 -6.21 9.35
C TRP A 249 35.82 -7.53 10.13
N LEU A 250 36.55 -8.53 9.60
CA LEU A 250 36.77 -9.79 10.31
C LEU A 250 37.57 -9.62 11.60
N LYS A 251 38.59 -8.75 11.61
CA LYS A 251 39.37 -8.42 12.81
C LYS A 251 38.47 -7.84 13.90
N GLN A 252 37.58 -6.93 13.53
CA GLN A 252 36.79 -6.16 14.48
C GLN A 252 35.58 -6.93 15.03
N VAL A 253 34.92 -7.74 14.20
CA VAL A 253 33.81 -8.64 14.60
C VAL A 253 34.28 -9.82 15.47
N LYS A 254 35.49 -10.35 15.21
CA LYS A 254 36.11 -11.40 16.05
C LYS A 254 36.77 -10.83 17.32
N GLY A 255 37.15 -9.54 17.30
CA GLY A 255 37.75 -8.81 18.40
C GLY A 255 36.74 -8.21 19.38
N LYS A 256 37.08 -7.03 19.91
CA LYS A 256 36.26 -6.27 20.89
C LYS A 256 35.39 -5.18 20.25
N GLY A 257 35.41 -5.00 18.92
CA GLY A 257 34.78 -3.85 18.27
C GLY A 257 33.26 -3.80 18.34
N LEU A 258 32.62 -4.94 18.61
CA LEU A 258 31.18 -5.07 18.82
C LEU A 258 30.76 -4.96 20.30
N ASN A 259 31.68 -4.66 21.22
CA ASN A 259 31.33 -4.40 22.61
C ASN A 259 30.87 -2.94 22.75
N ILE A 260 29.83 -2.69 23.55
CA ILE A 260 29.45 -1.33 23.95
C ILE A 260 30.67 -0.64 24.58
N GLN A 261 31.03 0.53 24.05
CA GLN A 261 31.85 1.47 24.81
C GLN A 261 30.95 2.21 25.78
N THR A 262 31.12 1.97 27.08
CA THR A 262 30.59 2.86 28.11
C THR A 262 31.30 4.20 27.99
N VAL A 263 30.71 5.11 27.21
CA VAL A 263 30.97 6.54 27.35
C VAL A 263 30.64 6.88 28.79
N ASN A 264 31.67 7.17 29.58
CA ASN A 264 31.53 7.49 30.99
C ASN A 264 30.46 8.57 31.16
N GLN A 265 29.60 8.39 32.16
CA GLN A 265 28.54 9.31 32.50
C GLN A 265 29.10 10.74 32.65
N ILE A 266 28.91 11.58 31.63
CA ILE A 266 28.94 13.02 31.83
C ILE A 266 27.64 13.33 32.56
N ASN A 267 27.70 13.24 33.88
CA ASN A 267 26.65 13.66 34.79
C ASN A 267 26.53 15.20 34.71
N PRO A 268 25.49 15.77 34.07
CA PRO A 268 25.19 17.17 34.26
C PRO A 268 24.46 17.26 35.59
N LYS A 269 25.23 17.37 36.69
CA LYS A 269 24.69 17.82 37.98
C LYS A 269 24.37 19.32 37.88
N ASN A 270 23.46 19.66 36.97
CA ASN A 270 22.96 21.00 36.73
C ASN A 270 21.86 21.25 37.77
N GLU A 271 22.32 21.66 38.95
CA GLU A 271 21.47 22.31 39.94
C GLU A 271 20.80 23.51 39.25
N LEU A 272 19.46 23.56 39.31
CA LEU A 272 18.68 24.65 38.73
C LEU A 272 19.02 25.95 39.51
N PRO A 273 19.42 27.04 38.84
CA PRO A 273 19.58 28.32 39.51
C PRO A 273 18.20 28.86 39.93
N GLU A 274 18.04 29.24 41.20
CA GLU A 274 16.87 29.96 41.68
C GLU A 274 16.84 31.36 41.05
N LEU A 275 15.92 31.58 40.12
CA LEU A 275 15.56 32.90 39.61
C LEU A 275 14.05 32.98 39.41
N TYR A 276 13.31 33.19 40.50
CA TYR A 276 12.23 34.17 40.64
C TYR A 276 11.81 34.21 42.13
N SER A 277 12.25 35.26 42.82
CA SER A 277 11.68 35.75 44.08
C SER A 277 10.87 37.01 43.81
#